data_AF-A0A0F9YFS8-F1
#
_entry.id   AF-A0A0F9YFS8-F1
#
_cell.length_a   1.000
_cell.length_b   1.000
_cell.length_c   1.000
_cell.angle_alpha   90.00
_cell.angle_beta   90.00
_cell.angle_gamma   90.00
#
_symmetry.space_group_name_H-M   'P 1'
#
loop_
_entity.id
_entity.type
_entity.pdbx_description
1 polymer ?
#
loop_
_entity_poly.entity_id
_entity_poly.type
_entity_poly.pdbx_seq_one_letter_code
_entity_poly.pdbx_strand_id
1 'polypeptide(L)'
;MSSKIKNIIIFMVIGVSLILIYVFLIKKAPEENNLISSNSSSFDPMFSTSDTPNGDSFAVSQDFLSVLLGVKNIRLDDSIFSNKAFINLHDSSILLTSPGGEGRINPFAPIGSDQIIKLSDTVEKEKEIEKEMP
;
A
#
# COMPACT_ATOMS: atom_id res chain seq x y z
N MET A 1 22.43 42.99 43.87
CA MET A 1 21.79 41.66 44.01
C MET A 1 22.23 41.04 45.32
N SER A 2 21.35 40.91 46.31
CA SER A 2 21.71 40.29 47.59
C SER A 2 22.16 38.84 47.37
N SER A 3 23.20 38.39 48.06
CA SER A 3 23.82 37.07 47.84
C SER A 3 22.84 35.91 47.97
N LYS A 4 21.75 36.10 48.72
CA LYS A 4 20.64 35.15 48.87
C LYS A 4 19.91 34.90 47.55
N ILE A 5 19.69 35.95 46.75
CA ILE A 5 19.02 35.84 45.45
C ILE A 5 19.88 35.06 44.43
N LYS A 6 21.21 35.23 44.48
CA LYS A 6 22.14 34.50 43.61
C LYS A 6 22.13 33.00 43.89
N ASN A 7 22.13 32.61 45.17
CA ASN A 7 22.07 31.20 45.55
C ASN A 7 20.73 30.56 45.17
N ILE A 8 19.62 31.30 45.27
CA ILE A 8 18.31 30.81 44.80
C ILE A 8 18.32 30.55 43.28
N ILE A 9 18.92 31.44 42.49
CA ILE A 9 18.98 31.30 41.03
C ILE A 9 19.85 30.09 40.65
N ILE A 10 20.99 29.88 41.32
CA ILE A 10 21.86 28.71 41.10
C ILE A 10 21.08 27.41 41.35
N PHE A 11 20.31 27.34 42.43
CA PHE A 11 19.54 26.15 42.77
C PHE A 11 18.44 25.86 41.75
N MET A 12 17.79 26.92 41.24
CA MET A 12 16.74 26.82 40.23
C MET A 12 17.31 26.29 38.89
N VAL A 13 18.45 26.80 38.45
CA VAL A 13 19.13 26.35 37.22
C VAL A 13 19.53 24.87 37.33
N ILE A 14 20.08 24.46 38.46
CA ILE A 14 20.45 23.06 38.71
C ILE A 14 19.22 22.14 38.70
N GLY A 15 18.13 22.56 39.36
CA GLY A 15 16.89 21.80 39.37
C GLY A 15 16.31 21.58 37.98
N VAL A 16 16.24 22.64 37.16
CA VAL A 16 15.76 22.54 35.77
C VAL A 16 16.68 21.65 34.93
N SER A 17 17.99 21.76 35.10
CA SER A 17 18.97 20.94 34.37
C SER A 17 18.82 19.44 34.68
N LEU A 18 18.60 19.08 35.95
CA LEU A 18 18.36 17.69 36.35
C LEU A 18 17.05 17.13 35.78
N ILE A 19 15.99 17.94 35.70
CA ILE A 19 14.71 17.53 35.11
C ILE A 19 14.89 17.26 33.60
N LEU A 20 15.61 18.11 32.90
CA LEU A 20 15.90 17.91 31.47
C LEU A 20 16.71 16.62 31.24
N ILE A 21 17.75 16.39 32.04
CA ILE A 21 18.56 15.15 31.97
C ILE A 21 17.66 13.92 32.19
N TYR A 22 16.76 13.96 33.17
CA TYR A 22 15.84 12.85 33.42
C TYR A 22 14.90 12.56 32.24
N VAL A 23 14.29 13.61 31.68
CA VAL A 23 13.33 13.47 30.56
C VAL A 23 14.03 13.03 29.27
N PHE A 24 15.25 13.51 29.01
CA PHE A 24 15.97 13.19 27.77
C PHE A 24 16.77 11.89 27.82
N LEU A 25 17.35 11.50 28.97
CA LEU A 25 18.22 10.31 29.05
C LEU A 25 17.56 9.09 29.70
N ILE A 26 16.67 9.28 30.68
CA ILE A 26 16.13 8.15 31.48
C ILE A 26 14.72 7.77 31.04
N LYS A 27 13.92 8.72 30.57
CA LYS A 27 12.56 8.45 30.13
C LYS A 27 12.61 7.75 28.76
N LYS A 28 12.61 6.41 28.77
CA LYS A 28 12.46 5.60 27.55
C LYS A 28 11.16 6.01 26.84
N ALA A 29 11.23 6.16 25.51
CA ALA A 29 10.03 6.36 24.70
C ALA A 29 9.05 5.20 24.95
N PRO A 30 7.73 5.46 24.99
CA PRO A 30 6.74 4.39 25.05
C PRO A 30 6.98 3.45 23.86
N GLU A 31 6.95 2.15 24.13
CA GLU A 31 7.16 1.10 23.13
C GLU A 31 6.15 1.29 21.99
N GLU A 32 6.62 1.73 20.83
CA GLU A 32 5.84 1.77 19.60
C GLU A 32 5.59 0.30 19.19
N ASN A 33 4.33 -0.11 19.04
CA ASN A 33 3.99 -1.48 18.65
C ASN A 33 4.65 -1.84 17.30
N ASN A 34 5.62 -2.76 17.35
CA ASN A 34 6.28 -3.30 16.16
C ASN A 34 5.25 -4.01 15.27
N LEU A 35 5.15 -3.59 14.01
CA LEU A 35 4.26 -4.21 13.04
C LEU A 35 4.78 -5.60 12.68
N ILE A 36 3.95 -6.61 12.97
CA ILE A 36 4.21 -8.00 12.66
C ILE A 36 4.05 -8.16 11.14
N SER A 37 5.13 -8.47 10.43
CA SER A 37 5.03 -8.86 9.01
C SER A 37 4.56 -10.31 8.95
N SER A 38 3.29 -10.53 8.60
CA SER A 38 2.84 -11.86 8.17
C SER A 38 3.35 -12.09 6.75
N ASN A 39 4.24 -13.07 6.59
CA ASN A 39 4.61 -13.62 5.31
C ASN A 39 3.34 -14.18 4.65
N SER A 40 2.76 -13.44 3.69
CA SER A 40 1.70 -13.93 2.83
C SER A 40 2.29 -14.85 1.76
N SER A 41 2.66 -16.07 2.16
CA SER A 41 2.90 -17.15 1.20
C SER A 41 1.55 -17.72 0.75
N SER A 42 1.24 -17.46 -0.51
CA SER A 42 0.32 -18.23 -1.36
C SER A 42 -1.18 -17.99 -1.14
N PHE A 43 -1.67 -16.88 -1.67
CA PHE A 43 -3.08 -16.78 -2.07
C PHE A 43 -3.28 -17.60 -3.34
N ASP A 44 -4.05 -18.69 -3.23
CA ASP A 44 -4.71 -19.33 -4.37
C ASP A 44 -6.22 -19.22 -4.10
N PRO A 45 -6.97 -18.32 -4.75
CA PRO A 45 -8.38 -18.15 -4.48
C PRO A 45 -9.16 -19.13 -5.35
N MET A 46 -9.15 -20.42 -4.98
CA MET A 46 -10.10 -21.37 -5.56
C MET A 46 -11.40 -21.32 -4.76
N PHE A 47 -12.29 -20.41 -5.17
CA PHE A 47 -13.70 -20.43 -4.80
C PHE A 47 -14.35 -21.67 -5.42
N SER A 48 -14.26 -22.80 -4.74
CA SER A 48 -15.04 -23.99 -5.03
C SER A 48 -16.10 -24.17 -3.96
N THR A 49 -17.33 -23.88 -4.36
CA THR A 49 -18.55 -24.20 -3.63
C THR A 49 -18.71 -25.73 -3.61
N SER A 50 -18.22 -26.40 -2.57
CA SER A 50 -18.67 -27.76 -2.22
C SER A 50 -18.29 -28.09 -0.77
N ASP A 51 -19.30 -28.00 0.11
CA ASP A 51 -19.56 -28.85 1.27
C ASP A 51 -18.38 -29.62 1.89
N THR A 52 -17.66 -29.01 2.84
CA THR A 52 -17.34 -29.60 4.16
C THR A 52 -16.78 -28.48 5.06
N PRO A 53 -17.29 -28.25 6.29
CA PRO A 53 -16.64 -27.31 7.21
C PRO A 53 -15.41 -28.01 7.79
N ASN A 54 -14.28 -27.93 7.09
CA ASN A 54 -12.99 -28.17 7.74
C ASN A 54 -12.84 -27.05 8.79
N GLY A 55 -12.79 -27.43 10.06
CA GLY A 55 -12.82 -26.52 11.22
C GLY A 55 -11.78 -25.40 11.20
N ASP A 56 -10.72 -25.53 10.40
CA ASP A 56 -9.67 -24.53 10.26
C ASP A 56 -10.10 -23.31 9.43
N SER A 57 -10.93 -23.47 8.40
CA SER A 57 -11.36 -22.34 7.55
C SER A 57 -12.35 -21.41 8.27
N PHE A 58 -13.16 -21.97 9.18
CA PHE A 58 -14.10 -21.21 10.00
C PHE A 58 -13.39 -20.41 11.09
N ALA A 59 -12.33 -20.97 11.70
CA ALA A 59 -11.51 -20.25 12.68
C ALA A 59 -10.79 -19.04 12.05
N VAL A 60 -10.16 -19.22 10.88
CA VAL A 60 -9.44 -18.13 10.19
C VAL A 60 -10.40 -17.00 9.77
N SER A 61 -11.61 -17.33 9.31
CA SER A 61 -12.62 -16.34 8.93
C SER A 61 -13.24 -15.63 10.15
N GLN A 62 -13.43 -16.33 11.26
CA GLN A 62 -13.88 -15.74 12.53
C GLN A 62 -12.84 -14.77 13.10
N ASP A 63 -11.55 -15.12 13.05
CA ASP A 63 -10.47 -14.28 13.54
C ASP A 63 -10.28 -13.03 12.69
N PHE A 64 -10.34 -13.17 11.35
CA PHE A 64 -10.30 -12.03 10.44
C PHE A 64 -11.50 -11.09 10.63
N LEU A 65 -12.72 -11.64 10.78
CA LEU A 65 -13.90 -10.84 11.07
C LEU A 65 -13.81 -10.14 12.43
N SER A 66 -13.22 -10.78 13.43
CA SER A 66 -13.01 -10.19 14.75
C SER A 66 -12.00 -9.04 14.71
N VAL A 67 -10.92 -9.18 13.94
CA VAL A 67 -9.96 -8.10 13.67
C VAL A 67 -10.64 -6.96 12.93
N LEU A 68 -11.41 -7.26 11.88
CA LEU A 68 -12.11 -6.25 11.08
C LEU A 68 -13.15 -5.48 11.89
N LEU A 69 -13.90 -6.15 12.78
CA LEU A 69 -14.80 -5.51 13.74
C LEU A 69 -14.06 -4.71 14.82
N GLY A 70 -12.86 -5.15 15.21
CA GLY A 70 -12.01 -4.46 16.17
C GLY A 70 -11.45 -3.14 15.64
N VAL A 71 -11.34 -3.01 14.31
CA VAL A 71 -10.96 -1.76 13.64
C VAL A 71 -12.16 -0.81 13.57
N LYS A 72 -12.54 -0.26 14.72
CA LYS A 72 -13.68 0.68 14.87
C LYS A 72 -13.37 2.09 14.33
N ASN A 73 -12.11 2.48 14.29
CA ASN A 73 -11.69 3.81 13.84
C ASN A 73 -10.30 3.75 13.21
N ILE A 74 -10.23 3.97 11.90
CA ILE A 74 -8.95 4.16 11.19
C ILE A 74 -8.73 5.66 11.10
N ARG A 75 -7.70 6.14 11.80
CA ARG A 75 -7.25 7.52 11.65
C ARG A 75 -6.04 7.51 10.73
N LEU A 76 -6.13 8.23 9.61
CA LEU A 76 -4.93 8.58 8.87
C LEU A 76 -4.19 9.68 9.62
N ASP A 77 -2.87 9.59 9.60
CA ASP A 77 -2.02 10.71 9.97
C ASP A 77 -1.95 11.69 8.79
N ASP A 78 -2.46 12.90 8.96
CA ASP A 78 -2.44 13.90 7.88
C ASP A 78 -1.01 14.41 7.58
N SER A 79 -0.03 14.08 8.43
CA SER A 79 1.38 14.40 8.19
C SER A 79 1.92 13.76 6.91
N ILE A 80 1.35 12.64 6.44
CA ILE A 80 1.82 11.97 5.22
C ILE A 80 1.67 12.89 4.01
N PHE A 81 0.64 13.73 3.97
CA PHE A 81 0.41 14.68 2.87
C PHE A 81 1.42 15.83 2.84
N SER A 82 2.10 16.08 3.97
CA SER A 82 3.20 17.06 4.07
C SER A 82 4.56 16.43 3.76
N ASN A 83 4.64 15.10 3.62
CA ASN A 83 5.88 14.41 3.34
C ASN A 83 6.35 14.69 1.92
N LYS A 84 7.65 15.01 1.79
CA LYS A 84 8.29 15.23 0.48
C LYS A 84 8.09 14.06 -0.49
N ALA A 85 8.06 12.81 -0.01
CA ALA A 85 7.79 11.64 -0.84
C ALA A 85 6.38 11.66 -1.45
N PHE A 86 5.37 12.04 -0.66
CA PHE A 86 3.99 12.16 -1.13
C PHE A 86 3.82 13.34 -2.10
N ILE A 87 4.43 14.48 -1.78
CA ILE A 87 4.39 15.67 -2.65
C ILE A 87 5.04 15.41 -4.02
N ASN A 88 6.10 14.60 -4.06
CA ASN A 88 6.78 14.24 -5.30
C ASN A 88 6.18 13.00 -5.98
N LEU A 89 5.09 12.44 -5.45
CA LEU A 89 4.41 11.32 -6.08
C LEU A 89 3.72 11.83 -7.36
N HIS A 90 4.35 11.58 -8.49
CA HIS A 90 3.75 11.83 -9.79
C HIS A 90 2.99 10.60 -10.25
N ASP A 91 1.70 10.78 -10.59
CA ASP A 91 0.95 9.76 -11.30
C ASP A 91 1.57 9.57 -12.70
N SER A 92 1.87 8.31 -13.03
CA SER A 92 2.42 7.91 -14.32
C SER A 92 1.30 7.38 -15.20
N SER A 93 0.35 8.25 -15.53
CA SER A 93 -0.72 7.91 -16.46
C SER A 93 -0.16 7.87 -17.88
N ILE A 94 -0.08 6.68 -18.47
CA ILE A 94 0.25 6.51 -19.88
C ILE A 94 -1.05 6.38 -20.69
N LEU A 95 -1.11 7.04 -21.84
CA LEU A 95 -2.21 6.85 -22.78
C LEU A 95 -1.98 5.49 -23.47
N LEU A 96 -2.74 4.48 -23.05
CA LEU A 96 -2.74 3.19 -23.73
C LEU A 96 -3.47 3.34 -25.06
N THR A 97 -2.73 3.60 -26.14
CA THR A 97 -3.24 3.35 -27.49
C THR A 97 -3.27 1.84 -27.68
N SER A 98 -4.32 1.16 -27.21
CA SER A 98 -4.45 -0.26 -27.51
C SER A 98 -4.75 -0.42 -29.00
N PRO A 99 -3.83 -0.99 -29.81
CA PRO A 99 -4.17 -1.41 -31.16
C PRO A 99 -5.09 -2.63 -30.97
N GLY A 100 -6.39 -2.37 -30.93
CA GLY A 100 -7.42 -3.36 -30.57
C GLY A 100 -7.11 -4.75 -31.12
N GLY A 101 -6.79 -5.68 -30.23
CA GLY A 101 -6.22 -7.00 -30.57
C GLY A 101 -5.31 -7.58 -29.49
N GLU A 102 -4.98 -6.80 -28.46
CA GLU A 102 -4.17 -7.26 -27.33
C GLU A 102 -5.02 -8.05 -26.32
N GLY A 103 -4.59 -9.26 -25.97
CA GLY A 103 -5.22 -10.08 -24.93
C GLY A 103 -5.56 -11.50 -25.38
N ARG A 104 -5.86 -12.37 -24.42
CA ARG A 104 -6.35 -13.73 -24.71
C ARG A 104 -7.82 -13.66 -25.09
N ILE A 105 -8.23 -14.54 -26.01
CA ILE A 105 -9.64 -14.77 -26.33
C ILE A 105 -10.38 -15.10 -25.03
N ASN A 106 -11.53 -14.47 -24.82
CA ASN A 106 -12.35 -14.65 -23.63
C ASN A 106 -12.83 -16.12 -23.54
N PRO A 107 -12.35 -16.93 -22.58
CA PRO A 107 -12.72 -18.34 -22.47
C PRO A 107 -14.14 -18.54 -21.92
N PHE A 108 -14.80 -17.45 -21.51
CA PHE A 108 -16.18 -17.44 -21.04
C PHE A 108 -17.15 -16.85 -22.06
N ALA A 109 -16.69 -16.58 -23.29
CA ALA A 109 -17.55 -16.11 -24.35
C ALA A 109 -18.57 -17.21 -24.73
N PRO A 110 -19.86 -16.88 -24.91
CA PRO A 110 -20.85 -17.85 -25.41
C PRO A 110 -20.38 -18.49 -26.71
N ILE A 111 -20.65 -19.79 -26.88
CA ILE A 111 -20.26 -20.54 -28.07
C ILE A 111 -20.79 -19.82 -29.32
N GLY A 112 -19.91 -19.52 -30.28
CA GLY A 112 -20.26 -18.79 -31.50
C GLY A 112 -20.07 -17.26 -31.44
N SER A 113 -19.50 -16.72 -30.35
CA SER A 113 -19.13 -15.30 -30.24
C SER A 113 -17.63 -15.02 -30.40
N ASP A 114 -16.88 -16.00 -30.93
CA ASP A 114 -15.45 -15.83 -31.20
C ASP A 114 -15.23 -14.68 -32.19
N GLN A 115 -14.57 -13.63 -31.70
CA GLN A 115 -14.07 -12.58 -32.59
C GLN A 115 -12.90 -13.17 -33.37
N ILE A 116 -13.14 -13.44 -34.65
CA ILE A 116 -12.09 -13.75 -35.62
C ILE A 116 -11.19 -12.53 -35.66
N ILE A 117 -10.01 -12.61 -35.02
CA ILE A 117 -8.95 -11.61 -35.20
C ILE A 117 -8.62 -11.63 -36.69
N LYS A 118 -9.13 -10.63 -37.41
CA LYS A 118 -8.95 -10.51 -38.86
C LYS A 118 -7.48 -10.17 -39.09
N LEU A 119 -6.71 -11.15 -39.54
CA LEU A 119 -5.32 -11.06 -39.97
C LEU A 119 -5.13 -10.20 -41.26
N SER A 120 -6.06 -9.27 -41.53
CA SER A 120 -6.09 -8.44 -42.74
C SER A 120 -5.38 -7.09 -42.57
N ASP A 121 -5.22 -6.58 -41.35
CA ASP A 121 -4.71 -5.22 -41.17
C ASP A 121 -3.16 -5.13 -41.14
N THR A 122 -2.48 -6.27 -41.09
CA THR A 122 -1.00 -6.33 -41.17
C THR A 122 -0.49 -6.49 -42.61
N VAL A 123 -1.31 -6.99 -43.54
CA VAL A 123 -0.85 -7.33 -44.90
C VAL A 123 -0.98 -6.17 -45.90
N GLU A 124 -1.87 -5.21 -45.66
CA GLU A 124 -2.03 -4.06 -46.57
C GLU A 124 -0.94 -3.00 -46.41
N LYS A 125 -0.37 -2.83 -45.20
CA LYS A 125 0.66 -1.81 -44.96
C LYS A 125 2.03 -2.18 -45.53
N GLU A 126 2.30 -3.46 -45.73
CA GLU A 126 3.58 -3.94 -46.30
C GLU A 126 3.60 -3.88 -47.84
N LYS A 127 2.43 -3.99 -48.50
CA LYS A 127 2.31 -3.86 -49.96
C LYS A 127 2.33 -2.42 -50.49
N GLU A 128 2.05 -1.43 -49.65
CA GLU A 128 2.09 -0.02 -50.06
C GLU A 128 3.52 0.55 -50.02
N ILE A 129 4.39 0.02 -49.14
CA ILE A 129 5.77 0.49 -48.98
C ILE A 129 6.68 0.01 -50.13
N GLU A 130 6.40 -1.15 -50.75
CA GLU A 130 7.18 -1.66 -51.90
C GLU A 130 6.85 -0.94 -53.22
N LYS A 131 5.77 -0.17 -53.29
CA LYS A 131 5.31 0.50 -54.52
C LYS A 131 5.77 1.95 -54.68
N GLU A 132 6.46 2.51 -53.69
CA GLU A 132 6.92 3.91 -53.65
C GLU A 132 8.46 4.08 -53.56
N MET A 133 9.25 3.06 -53.91
CA MET A 133 10.70 3.24 -54.04
C MET A 133 11.12 3.13 -55.52
N PRO A 134 11.56 4.24 -56.16
CA PRO A 134 12.02 4.24 -57.55
C PRO A 134 13.36 3.52 -57.75
#